data_AF-A0A9X3TQE3-F1
#
_entry.id   AF-A0A9X3TQE3-F1
#
_cell.length_a   1.000
_cell.length_b   1.000
_cell.length_c   1.000
_cell.angle_alpha   90.00
_cell.angle_beta   90.00
_cell.angle_gamma   90.00
#
_symmetry.space_group_name_H-M   'P 1'
#
loop_
_entity.id
_entity.type
_entity.pdbx_description
1 polymer ?
#
loop_
_entity_poly.entity_id
_entity_poly.type
_entity_poly.pdbx_seq_one_letter_code
_entity_poly.pdbx_strand_id
1 'polypeptide(L)' 'MRRDLTVLFCGINPGRVSATAGFHYANPANLFWRGLYEGGLTPRQLKPEETARLLEYGYGITDLVSRLTRSSGDFV' A
#
# COMPACT_ATOMS: atom_id res chain seq x y z
N MET A 1 14.50 -7.02 -2.39
CA MET A 1 14.17 -5.66 -1.95
C MET A 1 15.12 -4.68 -2.60
N ARG A 2 14.61 -3.57 -3.14
CA ARG A 2 15.48 -2.49 -3.62
C ARG A 2 16.14 -1.81 -2.41
N ARG A 3 17.43 -1.53 -2.52
CA ARG A 3 18.17 -0.77 -1.49
C ARG A 3 17.90 0.72 -1.66
N ASP A 4 18.17 1.50 -0.62
CA ASP A 4 18.15 2.97 -0.66
C ASP A 4 16.76 3.58 -0.95
N LEU A 5 15.71 3.00 -0.36
CA LEU A 5 14.40 3.65 -0.34
C LEU A 5 14.40 4.85 0.60
N THR A 6 13.83 5.96 0.14
CA THR A 6 13.59 7.16 0.96
C THR A 6 12.51 6.89 2.00
N VAL A 7 11.45 6.16 1.61
CA VAL A 7 10.31 5.83 2.47
C VAL A 7 9.86 4.39 2.21
N LEU A 8 9.58 3.63 3.25
CA LEU A 8 8.91 2.34 3.19
C LEU A 8 7.57 2.45 3.91
N PHE A 9 6.46 2.36 3.17
CA PHE A 9 5.13 2.26 3.75
C PHE A 9 4.90 0.83 4.21
N CYS A 10 4.54 0.65 5.48
CA CYS A 10 4.26 -0.65 6.06
C CYS A 10 2.81 -0.71 6.53
N GLY A 11 1.98 -1.46 5.80
CA GLY A 11 0.64 -1.82 6.21
C GLY A 11 0.66 -2.93 7.26
N ILE A 12 -0.47 -3.16 7.90
CA ILE A 12 -0.58 -4.20 8.93
C ILE A 12 -0.88 -5.55 8.25
N ASN A 13 -1.97 -5.60 7.48
CA ASN A 13 -2.41 -6.74 6.69
C ASN A 13 -3.27 -6.30 5.51
N PRO A 14 -3.36 -7.12 4.45
CA PRO A 14 -4.28 -6.84 3.37
C PRO A 14 -5.73 -7.02 3.85
N GLY A 15 -6.53 -5.97 3.71
CA GLY A 15 -7.99 -6.06 3.86
C GLY A 15 -8.60 -6.92 2.75
N ARG A 16 -9.84 -7.40 2.94
CA ARG A 16 -10.52 -8.33 2.01
C ARG A 16 -10.47 -7.89 0.54
N VAL A 17 -10.79 -6.62 0.27
CA VAL A 17 -10.78 -6.07 -1.10
C VAL A 17 -9.37 -6.10 -1.70
N SER A 18 -8.36 -5.69 -0.92
CA SER A 18 -6.95 -5.68 -1.33
C SER A 18 -6.41 -7.08 -1.58
N ALA A 19 -6.76 -8.05 -0.74
CA ALA A 19 -6.39 -9.45 -0.93
C ALA A 19 -7.03 -10.07 -2.17
N THR A 20 -8.32 -9.80 -2.42
CA THR A 20 -9.01 -10.28 -3.62
C THR A 20 -8.45 -9.64 -4.89
N ALA A 21 -8.15 -8.35 -4.87
CA ALA A 21 -7.60 -7.63 -6.01
C ALA A 21 -6.11 -7.96 -6.26
N GLY A 22 -5.38 -8.43 -5.25
CA GLY A 22 -3.94 -8.67 -5.32
C GLY A 22 -3.10 -7.39 -5.24
N PHE A 23 -3.68 -6.27 -4.77
CA PHE A 23 -3.00 -4.98 -4.68
C PHE A 23 -3.17 -4.36 -3.30
N HIS A 24 -2.10 -3.76 -2.78
CA HIS A 24 -2.15 -3.04 -1.51
C HIS A 24 -3.16 -1.89 -1.57
N TYR A 25 -3.91 -1.73 -0.48
CA TYR A 25 -4.86 -0.63 -0.30
C TYR A 25 -5.89 -0.48 -1.45
N ALA A 26 -6.25 -1.56 -2.14
CA ALA A 26 -7.22 -1.53 -3.26
C ALA A 26 -8.67 -1.16 -2.89
N ASN A 27 -9.02 -1.09 -1.60
CA ASN A 27 -10.35 -0.62 -1.21
C ASN A 27 -10.49 0.88 -1.53
N PRO A 28 -11.47 1.35 -2.33
CA PRO A 28 -11.65 2.77 -2.63
C PRO A 28 -11.87 3.66 -1.40
N ALA A 29 -12.36 3.09 -0.29
CA ALA A 29 -12.49 3.79 0.99
C ALA A 29 -11.14 3.98 1.70
N ASN A 30 -10.09 3.27 1.30
CA ASN A 30 -8.75 3.45 1.84
C ASN A 30 -8.10 4.70 1.22
N LEU A 31 -7.63 5.60 2.08
CA LEU A 31 -7.10 6.89 1.66
C LEU A 31 -5.65 6.85 1.17
N PHE A 32 -4.94 5.71 1.23
CA PHE A 32 -3.50 5.64 0.96
C PHE A 32 -3.11 6.32 -0.36
N TRP A 33 -3.69 5.89 -1.48
CA TRP A 33 -3.36 6.42 -2.81
C TRP A 33 -3.74 7.88 -2.98
N ARG A 34 -4.88 8.29 -2.43
CA ARG A 34 -5.32 9.69 -2.41
C ARG A 34 -4.38 10.56 -1.57
N GLY A 35 -3.99 10.06 -0.40
CA GLY A 35 -3.10 10.75 0.54
C GLY A 35 -1.69 10.93 0.00
N LEU A 36 -1.15 9.97 -0.75
CA LEU A 36 0.14 10.16 -1.44
C LEU A 36 0.10 11.33 -2.42
N TYR A 37 -1.00 11.45 -3.17
CA TYR A 37 -1.18 12.53 -4.13
C TYR A 37 -1.45 13.87 -3.45
N GLU A 38 -2.45 13.94 -2.58
CA GLU A 38 -2.82 15.18 -1.89
C GLU A 38 -1.73 15.68 -0.94
N GLY A 39 -0.91 14.77 -0.39
CA GLY A 39 0.28 15.10 0.40
C GLY A 39 1.50 15.51 -0.42
N GLY A 40 1.43 15.46 -1.75
CA GLY A 40 2.52 15.85 -2.65
C GLY A 40 3.66 14.84 -2.77
N LEU A 41 3.49 13.60 -2.29
CA LEU A 41 4.50 12.55 -2.43
C LEU A 41 4.54 11.99 -3.86
N THR A 42 3.40 11.99 -4.56
CA THR A 42 3.31 11.61 -5.98
C THR A 42 2.68 12.73 -6.81
N PRO A 43 3.09 12.92 -8.09
CA PRO A 43 2.60 14.03 -8.93
C PRO A 43 1.14 13.84 -9.40
N ARG A 44 0.59 12.63 -9.23
CA ARG A 44 -0.81 12.30 -9.48
C ARG A 44 -1.25 11.17 -8.55
N GLN A 45 -2.54 10.94 -8.45
CA GLN A 45 -3.07 9.74 -7.79
C GLN A 45 -2.76 8.50 -8.64
N LEU A 46 -1.98 7.59 -8.09
CA LEU A 46 -1.73 6.27 -8.65
C LEU A 46 -2.91 5.34 -8.36
N LYS A 47 -3.18 4.39 -9.24
CA LYS A 47 -4.10 3.29 -8.95
C LYS A 47 -3.37 2.15 -8.22
N PRO A 48 -4.09 1.27 -7.48
CA PRO A 48 -3.47 0.11 -6.81
C PRO A 48 -2.61 -0.76 -7.73
N GLU A 49 -3.02 -0.93 -8.99
CA GLU A 49 -2.31 -1.72 -10.00
C GLU A 49 -0.95 -1.12 -10.38
N GLU A 50 -0.76 0.18 -10.09
CA GLU A 50 0.45 0.93 -10.40
C GLU A 50 1.46 0.92 -9.25
N THR A 51 1.29 0.04 -8.26
CA THR A 51 2.14 -0.04 -7.06
C THR A 51 3.65 -0.08 -7.37
N ALA A 52 4.05 -0.78 -8.44
CA ALA A 52 5.46 -0.87 -8.83
C ALA A 52 6.09 0.50 -9.13
N ARG A 53 5.29 1.49 -9.54
CA ARG A 53 5.74 2.86 -9.85
C ARG A 53 6.19 3.63 -8.61
N LEU A 54 5.82 3.20 -7.40
CA LEU A 54 6.35 3.79 -6.16
C LEU A 54 7.88 3.79 -6.13
N LEU A 55 8.49 2.77 -6.76
CA LEU A 55 9.93 2.69 -6.89
C LEU A 55 10.51 3.85 -7.72
N GLU A 56 9.81 4.37 -8.72
CA GLU A 56 10.28 5.55 -9.48
C GLU A 56 10.49 6.77 -8.56
N TYR A 57 9.77 6.85 -7.45
CA TYR A 57 9.81 7.96 -6.48
C TYR A 57 10.69 7.68 -5.26
N GLY A 58 11.43 6.57 -5.23
CA GLY A 58 12.21 6.20 -4.05
C GLY A 58 11.39 5.54 -2.93
N TYR A 59 10.13 5.18 -3.17
CA TYR A 59 9.24 4.62 -2.14
C TYR A 59 9.04 3.11 -2.30
N GLY A 60 8.78 2.43 -1.19
CA GLY A 60 8.37 1.03 -1.16
C GLY A 60 7.09 0.83 -0.36
N ILE A 61 6.53 -0.37 -0.49
CA ILE A 61 5.33 -0.79 0.22
C ILE A 61 5.46 -2.26 0.64
N THR A 62 4.96 -2.60 1.83
CA THR A 62 4.86 -3.98 2.33
C THR A 62 3.76 -4.06 3.38
N ASP A 63 3.36 -5.27 3.77
CA ASP A 63 2.55 -5.52 4.96
C ASP A 63 3.39 -6.24 6.03
N LEU A 64 3.07 -6.04 7.31
CA LEU A 64 3.66 -6.78 8.43
C LEU A 64 3.33 -8.26 8.36
N VAL A 65 2.09 -8.58 7.97
CA VAL A 65 1.61 -9.95 7.83
C VAL A 65 0.99 -10.15 6.45
N SER A 66 1.38 -11.23 5.77
CA SER A 66 0.87 -11.58 4.44
C SER A 66 -0.51 -12.25 4.46
N ARG A 67 -0.98 -12.67 5.63
CA ARG A 67 -2.25 -13.38 5.84
C ARG A 67 -3.43 -12.40 5.82
N LEU A 68 -4.49 -12.78 5.10
CA LEU A 68 -5.80 -12.14 5.19
C LEU A 68 -6.38 -12.31 6.61
N THR A 69 -6.60 -11.20 7.31
CA THR A 69 -7.38 -11.15 8.55
C THR A 69 -8.57 -10.21 8.38
N ARG A 70 -9.69 -10.46 9.08
CA ARG A 70 -10.90 -9.60 8.97
C ARG A 70 -10.65 -8.26 9.65
N SER A 71 -9.79 -8.25 10.66
CA SER A 71 -9.41 -7.10 11.47
C SER A 71 -7.94 -7.21 11.89
N SER A 72 -7.32 -6.08 12.23
CA SER A 72 -6.03 -6.04 12.91
C SER A 72 -6.02 -6.73 14.29
N GLY A 73 -7.18 -7.14 14.80
CA GLY A 73 -7.31 -7.92 16.02
C GLY A 73 -7.12 -9.43 15.83
N ASP A 74 -7.14 -9.96 14.59
CA ASP A 74 -7.05 -11.39 14.34
C ASP A 74 -5.62 -11.88 14.04
N PHE A 75 -4.58 -11.16 14.50
CA PHE A 75 -3.17 -11.58 14.33
C PHE A 75 -2.69 -12.64 15.33
N VAL A 76 -3.60 -13.20 16.11
CA VAL A 76 -3.30 -14.24 17.10
C VAL A 76 -3.57 -15.61 16.52
#